data_AF-A0A022G063-F1
#
_entry.id   AF-A0A022G063-F1
#
_cell.length_a   1.000
_cell.length_b   1.000
_cell.length_c   1.000
_cell.angle_alpha   90.00
_cell.angle_beta   90.00
_cell.angle_gamma   90.00
#
_symmetry.space_group_name_H-M   'P 1'
#
loop_
_entity.id
_entity.type
_entity.pdbx_description
1 polymer ?
#
loop_
_entity_poly.entity_id
_entity_poly.type
_entity_poly.pdbx_seq_one_letter_code
_entity_poly.pdbx_strand_id
1 'polypeptide(L)'
;MTHGARKPDRPPQRFGLNDLARLRDTLKADTERREAERVAAEQAAQRAREEADVFRTSVGQVSQLRDRNRAPVPASKPAPVPVQSRRNDEAVLAASLSDDFDVESLLETDETLSFRRPGIGMDVIRKLRRGEWVPQDKVDLHGLRSDEAREALAEFLRRSVRNGVRCVRVIHGKGLGSPDKLPVLKGKVRSWLVQKEEVLAFVQAREAEGGAGALMVLLRQPRT
;
A
#
# COMPACT_ATOMS: atom_id res chain seq x y z
N MET A 1 -66.07 7.79 27.18
CA MET A 1 -65.54 9.02 26.57
C MET A 1 -64.30 9.44 27.35
N THR A 2 -63.12 9.15 26.79
CA THR A 2 -61.81 9.47 27.35
C THR A 2 -61.41 10.87 26.91
N HIS A 3 -61.35 11.83 27.84
CA HIS A 3 -60.78 13.15 27.57
C HIS A 3 -59.67 13.42 28.58
N GLY A 4 -58.46 13.63 28.05
CA GLY A 4 -57.26 13.85 28.83
C GLY A 4 -57.22 15.22 29.49
N ALA A 5 -56.27 15.37 30.41
CA ALA A 5 -55.82 16.68 30.88
C ALA A 5 -54.30 16.64 31.10
N ARG A 6 -53.65 17.57 30.42
CA ARG A 6 -52.22 17.85 30.31
C ARG A 6 -51.60 18.12 31.70
N LYS A 7 -50.46 17.50 32.03
CA LYS A 7 -49.67 17.84 33.23
C LYS A 7 -49.15 19.30 33.12
N PRO A 8 -49.19 20.11 34.20
CA PRO A 8 -48.73 21.49 34.16
C PRO A 8 -47.20 21.61 34.23
N ASP A 9 -46.69 22.66 33.59
CA ASP A 9 -45.30 23.08 33.53
C ASP A 9 -44.66 23.24 34.92
N ARG A 10 -43.40 22.81 35.05
CA ARG A 10 -42.55 23.02 36.24
C ARG A 10 -42.33 24.53 36.43
N PRO A 11 -42.57 25.11 37.62
CA PRO A 11 -42.33 26.54 37.83
C PRO A 11 -40.82 26.84 37.73
N PRO A 12 -40.42 28.04 37.28
CA PRO A 12 -39.01 28.41 37.17
C PRO A 12 -38.36 28.39 38.56
N GLN A 13 -37.19 27.78 38.66
CA GLN A 13 -36.41 27.76 39.90
C GLN A 13 -36.16 29.20 40.33
N ARG A 14 -36.73 29.59 41.46
CA ARG A 14 -36.47 30.88 42.08
C ARG A 14 -35.09 30.81 42.70
N PHE A 15 -34.08 31.29 41.98
CA PHE A 15 -32.74 31.50 42.52
C PHE A 15 -32.84 32.45 43.72
N GLY A 16 -32.42 31.98 44.88
CA GLY A 16 -32.38 32.81 46.07
C GLY A 16 -31.19 33.76 46.01
N LEU A 17 -31.27 34.88 46.74
CA LEU A 17 -30.14 35.83 46.87
C LEU A 17 -28.86 35.14 47.39
N ASN A 18 -29.01 34.06 48.17
CA ASN A 18 -27.90 33.26 48.67
C ASN A 18 -27.19 32.42 47.59
N ASP A 19 -27.89 32.03 46.52
CA ASP A 19 -27.27 31.24 45.43
C ASP A 19 -26.39 32.14 44.54
N LEU A 20 -26.81 33.39 44.34
CA LEU A 20 -26.02 34.40 43.65
C LEU A 20 -24.76 34.78 44.45
N ALA A 21 -24.85 34.85 45.78
CA ALA A 21 -23.69 35.09 46.63
C ALA A 21 -22.65 33.96 46.52
N ARG A 22 -23.09 32.69 46.56
CA ARG A 22 -22.21 31.53 46.35
C ARG A 22 -21.57 31.53 44.96
N LEU A 23 -22.36 31.81 43.93
CA LEU A 23 -21.85 31.88 42.55
C LEU A 23 -20.80 32.99 42.41
N ARG A 24 -21.03 34.18 42.97
CA ARG A 24 -20.06 35.28 43.00
C ARG A 24 -18.77 34.86 43.69
N ASP A 25 -18.86 34.20 44.85
CA ASP A 25 -17.69 33.78 45.62
C ASP A 25 -16.89 32.69 44.86
N THR A 26 -17.57 31.77 44.16
CA THR A 26 -16.89 30.80 43.28
C THR A 26 -16.24 31.45 42.05
N LEU A 27 -16.88 32.44 41.44
CA LEU A 27 -16.32 33.18 40.32
C LEU A 27 -15.11 34.00 40.76
N LYS A 28 -15.18 34.61 41.95
CA LYS A 28 -14.06 35.34 42.56
C LYS A 28 -12.86 34.42 42.82
N ALA A 29 -13.09 33.24 43.39
CA ALA A 29 -12.05 32.24 43.61
C ALA A 29 -11.45 31.73 42.29
N ASP A 30 -12.26 31.53 41.25
CA ASP A 30 -11.78 31.12 39.91
C ASP A 30 -10.97 32.23 39.23
N THR A 31 -11.38 33.49 39.36
CA THR A 31 -10.60 34.63 38.84
C THR A 31 -9.26 34.76 39.55
N GLU A 32 -9.25 34.66 40.89
CA GLU A 32 -8.02 34.75 41.69
C GLU A 32 -7.05 33.60 41.35
N ARG A 33 -7.58 32.38 41.15
CA ARG A 33 -6.78 31.23 40.73
C ARG A 33 -6.19 31.42 39.34
N ARG A 34 -6.97 31.90 38.36
CA ARG A 34 -6.47 32.17 37.00
C ARG A 34 -5.45 33.29 36.99
N GLU A 35 -5.64 34.33 37.79
CA GLU A 35 -4.66 35.40 37.96
C GLU A 35 -3.36 34.86 38.57
N ALA A 36 -3.44 34.03 39.61
CA ALA A 36 -2.28 33.38 40.21
C ALA A 36 -1.54 32.46 39.22
N GLU A 37 -2.26 31.65 38.44
CA GLU A 37 -1.68 30.77 37.42
C GLU A 37 -1.01 31.57 36.29
N ARG A 38 -1.61 32.69 35.86
CA ARG A 38 -1.02 33.60 34.86
C ARG A 38 0.26 34.25 35.38
N VAL A 39 0.24 34.77 36.60
CA VAL A 39 1.43 35.37 37.23
C VAL A 39 2.55 34.33 37.38
N ALA A 40 2.21 33.09 37.78
CA ALA A 40 3.19 32.01 37.89
C ALA A 40 3.79 31.63 36.52
N ALA A 41 2.97 31.57 35.46
CA ALA A 41 3.44 31.29 34.11
C ALA A 41 4.33 32.40 33.56
N GLU A 42 3.98 33.67 33.80
CA GLU A 42 4.81 34.83 33.44
C GLU A 42 6.16 34.81 34.18
N GLN A 43 6.16 34.49 35.48
CA GLN A 43 7.38 34.32 36.27
C GLN A 43 8.25 33.15 35.77
N ALA A 44 7.65 32.01 35.40
CA ALA A 44 8.39 30.87 34.87
C ALA A 44 9.02 31.18 33.50
N ALA A 45 8.27 31.87 32.62
CA ALA A 45 8.79 32.31 31.32
C ALA A 45 9.94 33.31 31.49
N GLN A 46 9.85 34.22 32.46
CA GLN A 46 10.91 35.17 32.78
C GLN A 46 12.17 34.45 33.28
N ARG A 47 12.04 33.49 34.20
CA ARG A 47 13.18 32.68 34.67
C ARG A 47 13.84 31.89 33.54
N ALA A 48 13.06 31.27 32.64
CA ALA A 48 13.61 30.52 31.52
C ALA A 48 14.39 31.42 30.53
N ARG A 49 13.95 32.66 30.33
CA ARG A 49 14.68 33.66 29.53
C ARG A 49 15.99 34.05 30.21
N GLU A 50 15.93 34.33 31.51
CA GLU A 50 17.12 34.65 32.31
C GLU A 50 18.14 33.50 32.25
N GLU A 51 17.72 32.25 32.46
CA GLU A 51 18.57 31.06 32.35
C GLU A 51 19.19 30.89 30.94
N ALA A 52 18.42 31.13 29.88
CA ALA A 52 18.93 31.07 28.50
C ALA A 52 19.98 32.16 28.20
N ASP A 53 19.83 33.32 28.84
CA ASP A 53 20.74 34.45 28.67
C ASP A 53 21.99 34.34 29.56
N VAL A 54 21.97 33.56 30.67
CA VAL A 54 23.17 33.30 31.50
C VAL A 54 24.35 32.79 30.66
N PHE A 55 24.12 31.83 29.75
CA PHE A 55 25.19 31.31 28.88
C PHE A 55 25.74 32.40 27.96
N ARG A 56 24.86 33.19 27.32
CA ARG A 56 25.27 34.26 26.40
C ARG A 56 26.05 35.35 27.13
N THR A 57 25.62 35.73 28.33
CA THR A 57 26.32 36.71 29.17
C THR A 57 27.66 36.17 29.67
N SER A 58 27.75 34.88 30.02
CA SER A 58 29.01 34.27 30.48
C SER A 58 30.07 34.16 29.38
N VAL A 59 29.66 33.93 28.13
CA VAL A 59 30.56 33.77 26.99
C VAL A 59 31.04 35.13 26.45
N GLY A 60 30.27 36.20 26.66
CA GLY A 60 30.63 37.55 26.25
C GLY A 60 30.58 37.77 24.73
N GLN A 61 31.23 38.82 24.23
CA GLN A 61 31.32 39.07 22.79
C GLN A 61 32.25 38.07 22.11
N VAL A 62 31.71 37.29 21.17
CA VAL A 62 32.49 36.35 20.36
C VAL A 62 32.68 36.92 18.97
N SER A 63 33.92 37.05 18.53
CA SER A 63 34.26 37.43 17.16
C SER A 63 34.34 36.18 16.28
N GLN A 64 33.70 36.23 15.12
CA GLN A 64 33.85 35.15 14.13
C GLN A 64 35.27 35.17 13.59
N LEU A 65 35.89 33.98 13.49
CA LEU A 65 37.22 33.84 12.91
C LEU A 65 37.17 34.20 11.42
N ARG A 66 37.93 35.22 11.02
CA ARG A 66 37.91 35.81 9.66
C ARG A 66 38.43 34.86 8.59
N ASP A 67 39.27 33.91 8.97
CA ASP A 67 39.86 32.96 8.04
C ASP A 67 39.52 31.54 8.46
N ARG A 68 38.80 30.83 7.60
CA ARG A 68 38.38 29.45 7.88
C ARG A 68 39.46 28.44 7.54
N ASN A 69 40.63 28.88 7.04
CA ASN A 69 41.75 28.05 6.57
C ASN A 69 41.25 26.73 5.97
N ARG A 70 40.22 26.84 5.13
CA ARG A 70 39.43 25.69 4.69
C ARG A 70 40.04 25.28 3.37
N ALA A 71 40.85 24.22 3.41
CA ALA A 71 41.37 23.62 2.20
C ALA A 71 40.19 23.31 1.25
N PRO A 72 40.26 23.70 -0.03
CA PRO A 72 39.26 23.31 -1.00
C PRO A 72 39.26 21.78 -1.09
N VAL A 73 38.16 21.16 -0.66
CA VAL A 73 37.98 19.72 -0.81
C VAL A 73 37.69 19.49 -2.30
N PRO A 74 38.55 18.78 -3.05
CA PRO A 74 38.27 18.49 -4.45
C PRO A 74 36.97 17.70 -4.52
N ALA A 75 36.07 18.11 -5.42
CA ALA A 75 34.84 17.37 -5.67
C ALA A 75 35.20 15.90 -5.98
N SER A 76 34.63 14.96 -5.23
CA SER A 76 34.86 13.54 -5.45
C SER A 76 34.47 13.19 -6.88
N LYS A 77 35.41 12.61 -7.63
CA LYS A 77 35.15 12.12 -8.98
C LYS A 77 33.91 11.20 -8.94
N PRO A 78 32.98 11.30 -9.90
CA PRO A 78 31.84 10.42 -9.95
C PRO A 78 32.32 8.96 -9.97
N ALA A 79 31.61 8.09 -9.26
CA ALA A 79 31.99 6.69 -9.15
C ALA A 79 32.13 6.06 -10.55
N PRO A 80 33.15 5.24 -10.79
CA PRO A 80 33.37 4.60 -12.07
C PRO A 80 32.17 3.71 -12.40
N VAL A 81 31.44 4.07 -13.46
CA VAL A 81 30.34 3.28 -13.96
C VAL A 81 30.93 2.10 -14.73
N PRO A 82 30.64 0.84 -14.38
CA PRO A 82 31.27 -0.33 -15.00
C PRO A 82 30.57 -0.64 -16.33
N VAL A 83 30.76 0.22 -17.33
CA VAL A 83 30.10 0.13 -18.63
C VAL A 83 30.33 -1.23 -19.29
N GLN A 84 31.53 -1.81 -19.12
CA GLN A 84 31.86 -3.12 -19.68
C GLN A 84 31.20 -4.29 -18.93
N SER A 85 31.08 -4.21 -17.59
CA SER A 85 30.30 -5.19 -16.82
C SER A 85 28.85 -5.11 -17.23
N ARG A 86 28.28 -3.90 -17.36
CA ARG A 86 26.90 -3.71 -17.82
C ARG A 86 26.67 -4.26 -19.23
N ARG A 87 27.61 -4.06 -20.16
CA ARG A 87 27.55 -4.66 -21.51
C ARG A 87 27.72 -6.18 -21.49
N ASN A 88 28.57 -6.72 -20.63
CA ASN A 88 28.70 -8.16 -20.44
C ASN A 88 27.44 -8.73 -19.79
N ASP A 89 26.85 -8.06 -18.80
CA ASP A 89 25.61 -8.45 -18.15
C ASP A 89 24.46 -8.38 -19.15
N GLU A 90 24.41 -7.36 -20.03
CA GLU A 90 23.48 -7.27 -21.16
C GLU A 90 23.72 -8.38 -22.20
N ALA A 91 24.97 -8.70 -22.53
CA ALA A 91 25.31 -9.77 -23.46
C ALA A 91 25.07 -11.17 -22.87
N VAL A 92 25.27 -11.35 -21.56
CA VAL A 92 24.97 -12.58 -20.81
C VAL A 92 23.47 -12.69 -20.60
N LEU A 93 22.74 -11.60 -20.37
CA LEU A 93 21.28 -11.58 -20.35
C LEU A 93 20.72 -11.91 -21.74
N ALA A 94 21.32 -11.39 -22.81
CA ALA A 94 20.98 -11.72 -24.20
C ALA A 94 21.39 -13.15 -24.59
N ALA A 95 22.43 -13.73 -23.97
CA ALA A 95 22.85 -15.12 -24.22
C ALA A 95 22.14 -16.14 -23.31
N SER A 96 21.64 -15.71 -22.14
CA SER A 96 20.89 -16.52 -21.17
C SER A 96 19.38 -16.47 -21.45
N LEU A 97 18.92 -15.44 -22.17
CA LEU A 97 17.70 -15.47 -22.96
C LEU A 97 17.99 -16.19 -24.27
N SER A 98 17.97 -17.52 -24.22
CA SER A 98 17.72 -18.32 -25.41
C SER A 98 16.39 -17.85 -26.02
N ASP A 99 16.49 -16.99 -27.03
CA ASP A 99 15.44 -16.53 -27.95
C ASP A 99 14.95 -17.66 -28.89
N ASP A 100 14.91 -18.90 -28.39
CA ASP A 100 14.26 -20.06 -29.03
C ASP A 100 13.18 -20.68 -28.13
N PHE A 101 12.73 -19.95 -27.10
CA PHE A 101 11.42 -20.18 -26.50
C PHE A 101 10.57 -18.92 -26.66
N ASP A 102 10.21 -18.67 -27.90
CA ASP A 102 9.25 -17.65 -28.29
C ASP A 102 7.85 -18.00 -27.74
N VAL A 103 7.56 -17.47 -26.54
CA VAL A 103 6.22 -17.51 -25.95
C VAL A 103 5.23 -16.73 -26.83
N GLU A 104 5.68 -15.74 -27.58
CA GLU A 104 4.88 -14.91 -28.49
C GLU A 104 4.46 -15.71 -29.75
N SER A 105 5.31 -16.59 -30.30
CA SER A 105 4.95 -17.50 -31.40
C SER A 105 3.87 -18.54 -31.02
N LEU A 106 3.78 -18.91 -29.74
CA LEU A 106 2.69 -19.76 -29.23
C LEU A 106 1.37 -19.00 -29.02
N LEU A 107 1.42 -17.67 -29.05
CA LEU A 107 0.26 -16.79 -29.01
C LEU A 107 -0.13 -16.47 -30.46
N GLU A 108 -1.04 -17.29 -31.03
CA GLU A 108 -1.61 -17.00 -32.35
C GLU A 108 -2.03 -15.52 -32.42
N THR A 109 -1.46 -14.87 -33.43
CA THR A 109 -1.51 -13.46 -33.79
C THR A 109 -2.88 -12.83 -33.51
N ASP A 110 -2.83 -11.64 -32.91
CA ASP A 110 -3.91 -10.78 -32.44
C ASP A 110 -4.42 -11.01 -31.00
N GLU A 111 -4.13 -10.02 -30.14
CA GLU A 111 -4.97 -9.57 -29.02
C GLU A 111 -5.24 -10.46 -27.80
N THR A 112 -4.83 -11.73 -27.76
CA THR A 112 -5.48 -12.66 -26.81
C THR A 112 -4.57 -13.40 -25.82
N LEU A 113 -3.80 -12.65 -25.02
CA LEU A 113 -3.21 -12.98 -23.70
C LEU A 113 -3.67 -14.31 -23.03
N SER A 114 -3.23 -15.46 -23.56
CA SER A 114 -3.66 -16.79 -23.13
C SER A 114 -2.54 -17.80 -23.22
N PHE A 115 -2.63 -18.92 -22.52
CA PHE A 115 -1.60 -19.94 -22.52
C PHE A 115 -2.27 -21.31 -22.45
N ARG A 116 -1.65 -22.31 -23.06
CA ARG A 116 -2.00 -23.72 -22.88
C ARG A 116 -0.77 -24.60 -22.90
N ARG A 117 -0.85 -25.72 -22.17
CA ARG A 117 0.11 -26.80 -22.27
C ARG A 117 -0.10 -27.60 -23.57
N PRO A 118 0.97 -28.22 -24.11
CA PRO A 118 0.83 -29.23 -25.16
C PRO A 118 -0.16 -30.33 -24.76
N GLY A 119 -0.96 -30.79 -25.71
CA GLY A 119 -2.03 -31.77 -25.47
C GLY A 119 -3.36 -31.18 -24.99
N ILE A 120 -3.42 -29.90 -24.63
CA ILE A 120 -4.68 -29.20 -24.37
C ILE A 120 -5.24 -28.66 -25.68
N GLY A 121 -6.47 -29.04 -26.01
CA GLY A 121 -7.18 -28.60 -27.23
C GLY A 121 -7.56 -27.12 -27.20
N MET A 122 -7.76 -26.54 -28.38
CA MET A 122 -8.17 -25.13 -28.51
C MET A 122 -9.61 -24.88 -28.09
N ASP A 123 -10.44 -25.93 -28.05
CA ASP A 123 -11.76 -25.89 -27.45
C ASP A 123 -11.71 -25.45 -25.98
N VAL A 124 -10.72 -25.89 -25.21
CA VAL A 124 -10.56 -25.52 -23.80
C VAL A 124 -10.36 -24.01 -23.63
N ILE A 125 -9.48 -23.41 -24.44
CA ILE A 125 -9.25 -21.95 -24.45
C ILE A 125 -10.52 -21.21 -24.84
N ARG A 126 -11.24 -21.67 -25.88
CA ARG A 126 -12.50 -21.05 -26.31
C ARG A 126 -13.56 -21.11 -25.21
N LYS A 127 -13.69 -22.25 -24.52
CA LYS A 127 -14.60 -22.43 -23.38
C LYS A 127 -14.25 -21.52 -22.21
N LEU A 128 -12.95 -21.39 -21.88
CA LEU A 128 -12.48 -20.45 -20.85
C LEU A 128 -12.84 -19.00 -21.20
N ARG A 129 -12.61 -18.57 -22.45
CA ARG A 129 -12.98 -17.21 -22.90
C ARG A 129 -14.47 -16.94 -22.87
N ARG A 130 -15.29 -17.94 -23.22
CA ARG A 130 -16.75 -17.85 -23.16
C ARG A 130 -17.28 -17.83 -21.72
N GLY A 131 -16.44 -18.11 -20.73
CA GLY A 131 -16.85 -18.22 -19.33
C GLY A 131 -17.66 -19.47 -19.04
N GLU A 132 -17.48 -20.53 -19.84
CA GLU A 132 -18.12 -21.84 -19.62
C GLU A 132 -17.51 -22.57 -18.40
N TRP A 133 -16.35 -22.12 -17.94
CA TRP A 133 -15.72 -22.61 -16.72
C TRP A 133 -15.93 -21.62 -15.58
N VAL A 134 -16.68 -22.03 -14.57
CA VAL A 134 -16.92 -21.23 -13.36
C VAL A 134 -15.69 -21.33 -12.44
N PRO A 135 -15.11 -20.20 -12.00
CA PRO A 135 -14.02 -20.25 -11.03
C PRO A 135 -14.56 -20.73 -9.68
N GLN A 136 -13.95 -21.76 -9.13
CA GLN A 136 -14.34 -22.37 -7.85
C GLN A 136 -13.59 -21.73 -6.67
N ASP A 137 -12.42 -21.13 -6.94
CA ASP A 137 -11.65 -20.38 -5.96
C ASP A 137 -10.94 -19.18 -6.63
N LYS A 138 -10.50 -18.21 -5.83
CA LYS A 138 -9.80 -17.03 -6.31
C LYS A 138 -8.70 -16.58 -5.36
N VAL A 139 -7.67 -15.95 -5.92
CA VAL A 139 -6.66 -15.22 -5.16
C VAL A 139 -6.60 -13.79 -5.63
N ASP A 140 -6.43 -12.88 -4.67
CA ASP A 140 -6.21 -11.48 -4.94
C ASP A 140 -4.78 -11.07 -4.60
N LEU A 141 -4.09 -10.57 -5.60
CA LEU A 141 -2.69 -10.17 -5.55
C LEU A 141 -2.55 -8.66 -5.76
N HIS A 142 -3.65 -7.91 -5.96
CA HIS A 142 -3.54 -6.48 -6.20
C HIS A 142 -2.88 -5.79 -4.99
N GLY A 143 -2.00 -4.83 -5.26
CA GLY A 143 -1.32 -4.06 -4.21
C GLY A 143 -0.20 -4.79 -3.48
N LEU A 144 -0.04 -6.10 -3.65
CA LEU A 144 1.07 -6.84 -3.09
C LEU A 144 2.39 -6.51 -3.80
N ARG A 145 3.50 -6.57 -3.05
CA ARG A 145 4.83 -6.54 -3.66
C ARG A 145 5.06 -7.83 -4.44
N SER A 146 6.01 -7.79 -5.38
CA SER A 146 6.25 -8.94 -6.27
C SER A 146 6.56 -10.23 -5.52
N ASP A 147 7.33 -10.16 -4.43
CA ASP A 147 7.74 -11.33 -3.66
C ASP A 147 6.55 -11.93 -2.89
N GLU A 148 5.78 -11.07 -2.21
CA GLU A 148 4.55 -11.44 -1.50
C GLU A 148 3.51 -12.05 -2.46
N ALA A 149 3.32 -11.44 -3.63
CA ALA A 149 2.39 -11.94 -4.66
C ALA A 149 2.82 -13.32 -5.19
N ARG A 150 4.14 -13.54 -5.35
CA ARG A 150 4.69 -14.82 -5.80
C ARG A 150 4.42 -15.93 -4.78
N GLU A 151 4.67 -15.65 -3.50
CA GLU A 151 4.41 -16.58 -2.41
C GLU A 151 2.93 -16.91 -2.28
N ALA A 152 2.08 -15.89 -2.24
CA ALA A 152 0.63 -16.03 -2.17
C ALA A 152 0.06 -16.84 -3.35
N LEU A 153 0.51 -16.57 -4.59
CA LEU A 153 0.09 -17.32 -5.76
C LEU A 153 0.55 -18.79 -5.67
N ALA A 154 1.79 -19.04 -5.27
CA ALA A 154 2.32 -20.40 -5.18
C ALA A 154 1.60 -21.23 -4.12
N GLU A 155 1.31 -20.64 -2.96
CA GLU A 155 0.52 -21.30 -1.92
C GLU A 155 -0.92 -21.56 -2.37
N PHE A 156 -1.55 -20.57 -2.99
CA PHE A 156 -2.90 -20.66 -3.53
C PHE A 156 -3.04 -21.81 -4.53
N LEU A 157 -2.13 -21.93 -5.50
CA LEU A 157 -2.16 -23.00 -6.50
C LEU A 157 -1.98 -24.38 -5.86
N ARG A 158 -1.00 -24.53 -4.96
CA ARG A 158 -0.78 -25.77 -4.22
C ARG A 158 -2.03 -26.21 -3.44
N ARG A 159 -2.67 -25.27 -2.73
CA ARG A 159 -3.91 -25.52 -2.00
C ARG A 159 -5.06 -25.89 -2.94
N SER A 160 -5.21 -25.18 -4.04
CA SER A 160 -6.27 -25.41 -5.03
C SER A 160 -6.18 -26.81 -5.64
N VAL A 161 -4.98 -27.21 -6.07
CA VAL A 161 -4.74 -28.55 -6.64
C VAL A 161 -5.03 -29.65 -5.61
N ARG A 162 -4.54 -29.49 -4.37
CA ARG A 162 -4.80 -30.45 -3.28
C ARG A 162 -6.30 -30.61 -2.99
N ASN A 163 -7.05 -29.53 -3.12
CA ASN A 163 -8.50 -29.52 -2.90
C ASN A 163 -9.30 -29.99 -4.14
N GLY A 164 -8.63 -30.44 -5.21
CA GLY A 164 -9.30 -30.86 -6.44
C GLY A 164 -9.96 -29.71 -7.21
N VAL A 165 -9.58 -28.46 -6.95
CA VAL A 165 -10.10 -27.29 -7.68
C VAL A 165 -9.57 -27.30 -9.11
N ARG A 166 -10.46 -27.15 -10.09
CA ARG A 166 -10.14 -27.24 -11.51
C ARG A 166 -10.01 -25.89 -12.18
N CYS A 167 -10.82 -24.90 -11.79
CA CYS A 167 -10.77 -23.56 -12.36
C CYS A 167 -10.66 -22.53 -11.24
N VAL A 168 -9.67 -21.65 -11.35
CA VAL A 168 -9.42 -20.57 -10.40
C VAL A 168 -9.30 -19.23 -11.10
N ARG A 169 -9.56 -18.16 -10.34
CA ARG A 169 -9.33 -16.79 -10.80
C ARG A 169 -8.15 -16.16 -10.07
N VAL A 170 -7.20 -15.63 -10.82
CA VAL A 170 -6.04 -14.91 -10.29
C VAL A 170 -6.20 -13.43 -10.59
N ILE A 171 -6.40 -12.61 -9.57
CA ILE A 171 -6.59 -11.16 -9.70
C ILE A 171 -5.25 -10.50 -9.40
N HIS A 172 -4.62 -9.87 -10.40
CA HIS A 172 -3.33 -9.18 -10.25
C HIS A 172 -3.46 -7.65 -10.31
N GLY A 173 -4.67 -7.15 -10.60
CA GLY A 173 -4.96 -5.73 -10.75
C GLY A 173 -4.50 -5.16 -12.09
N LYS A 174 -5.03 -3.98 -12.43
CA LYS A 174 -4.75 -3.27 -13.69
C LYS A 174 -3.47 -2.42 -13.65
N GLY A 175 -2.83 -2.30 -12.49
CA GLY A 175 -1.64 -1.46 -12.29
C GLY A 175 -1.93 0.00 -11.94
N LEU A 176 -3.19 0.42 -11.81
CA LEU A 176 -3.56 1.82 -11.59
C LEU A 176 -3.15 2.40 -10.21
N GLY A 177 -2.82 1.53 -9.24
CA GLY A 177 -2.48 1.91 -7.86
C GLY A 177 -0.99 1.86 -7.52
N SER A 178 -0.10 1.51 -8.46
CA SER A 178 1.34 1.57 -8.22
C SER A 178 1.86 3.02 -8.31
N PRO A 179 2.97 3.38 -7.62
CA PRO A 179 3.52 4.74 -7.64
C PRO A 179 3.75 5.27 -9.08
N ASP A 180 4.18 4.38 -9.98
CA ASP A 180 4.44 4.68 -11.40
C ASP A 180 3.26 4.32 -12.32
N LYS A 181 2.13 3.86 -11.77
CA LYS A 181 0.95 3.32 -12.50
C LYS A 181 1.26 2.20 -13.50
N LEU A 182 2.40 1.53 -13.32
CA LEU A 182 2.81 0.39 -14.14
C LEU A 182 2.21 -0.92 -13.63
N PRO A 183 1.71 -1.80 -14.51
CA PRO A 183 1.16 -3.10 -14.14
C PRO A 183 2.27 -4.15 -13.88
N VAL A 184 3.05 -3.94 -12.81
CA VAL A 184 4.22 -4.79 -12.46
C VAL A 184 3.88 -6.28 -12.37
N LEU A 185 2.72 -6.61 -11.79
CA LEU A 185 2.32 -8.01 -11.58
C LEU A 185 1.76 -8.67 -12.85
N LYS A 186 1.29 -7.92 -13.85
CA LYS A 186 0.61 -8.48 -15.04
C LYS A 186 1.51 -9.43 -15.82
N GLY A 187 2.73 -9.02 -16.13
CA GLY A 187 3.71 -9.87 -16.83
C GLY A 187 4.26 -10.98 -15.94
N LYS A 188 4.59 -10.65 -14.69
CA LYS A 188 5.18 -11.58 -13.73
C LYS A 188 4.25 -12.76 -13.42
N VAL A 189 2.98 -12.51 -13.14
CA VAL A 189 1.98 -13.56 -12.84
C VAL A 189 1.85 -14.54 -14.00
N ARG A 190 1.85 -14.08 -15.25
CA ARG A 190 1.80 -14.96 -16.42
C ARG A 190 3.04 -15.85 -16.50
N SER A 191 4.22 -15.26 -16.36
CA SER A 191 5.48 -16.02 -16.35
C SER A 191 5.49 -17.08 -15.24
N TRP A 192 5.05 -16.73 -14.03
CA TRP A 192 4.96 -17.68 -12.92
C TRP A 192 3.95 -18.80 -13.20
N LEU A 193 2.79 -18.50 -13.77
CA LEU A 193 1.79 -19.51 -14.13
C LEU A 193 2.32 -20.49 -15.19
N VAL A 194 3.07 -20.01 -16.19
CA VAL A 194 3.70 -20.88 -17.20
C VAL A 194 4.72 -21.84 -16.58
N GLN A 195 5.41 -21.41 -15.52
CA GLN A 195 6.39 -22.24 -14.79
C GLN A 195 5.74 -23.31 -13.90
N LYS A 196 4.42 -23.24 -13.65
CA LYS A 196 3.71 -24.22 -12.81
C LYS A 196 3.19 -25.38 -13.65
N GLU A 197 3.60 -26.60 -13.30
CA GLU A 197 3.17 -27.81 -14.02
C GLU A 197 1.69 -28.11 -13.83
N GLU A 198 1.14 -27.72 -12.68
CA GLU A 198 -0.27 -27.84 -12.36
C GLU A 198 -1.16 -26.93 -13.22
N VAL A 199 -0.61 -25.90 -13.88
CA VAL A 199 -1.36 -25.01 -14.75
C VAL A 199 -1.44 -25.60 -16.17
N LEU A 200 -2.66 -25.95 -16.58
CA LEU A 200 -2.95 -26.51 -17.90
C LEU A 200 -3.17 -25.42 -18.95
N ALA A 201 -3.89 -24.36 -18.58
CA ALA A 201 -4.19 -23.25 -19.46
C ALA A 201 -4.61 -22.00 -18.66
N PHE A 202 -4.47 -20.82 -19.25
CA PHE A 202 -5.12 -19.62 -18.73
C PHE A 202 -5.52 -18.65 -19.85
N VAL A 203 -6.46 -17.76 -19.56
CA VAL A 203 -6.88 -16.67 -20.43
C VAL A 203 -7.08 -15.40 -19.61
N GLN A 204 -7.01 -14.22 -20.24
CA GLN A 204 -7.55 -13.01 -19.63
C GLN A 204 -9.02 -13.21 -19.25
N ALA A 205 -9.39 -12.79 -18.04
CA ALA A 205 -10.77 -12.84 -17.57
C ALA A 205 -11.67 -11.91 -18.40
N ARG A 206 -12.98 -12.18 -18.41
CA ARG A 206 -13.97 -11.29 -19.04
C ARG A 206 -14.07 -9.98 -18.25
N GLU A 207 -14.60 -8.93 -18.87
CA GLU A 207 -14.77 -7.62 -18.18
C GLU A 207 -15.58 -7.76 -16.87
N ALA A 208 -16.65 -8.56 -16.87
CA ALA A 208 -17.45 -8.85 -15.68
C ALA A 208 -16.68 -9.58 -14.56
N GLU A 209 -15.52 -10.17 -14.88
CA GLU A 209 -14.70 -10.98 -13.98
C GLU A 209 -13.34 -10.33 -13.64
N GLY A 210 -13.12 -9.08 -14.07
CA GLY A 210 -11.91 -8.31 -13.79
C GLY A 210 -11.10 -7.89 -15.02
N GLY A 211 -11.47 -8.38 -16.22
CA GLY A 211 -10.88 -7.99 -17.50
C GLY A 211 -9.36 -8.13 -17.50
N ALA A 212 -8.68 -7.11 -17.99
CA ALA A 212 -7.22 -7.04 -18.05
C ALA A 212 -6.48 -7.12 -16.70
N GLY A 213 -7.21 -7.05 -15.57
CA GLY A 213 -6.66 -7.17 -14.21
C GLY A 213 -6.74 -8.56 -13.61
N ALA A 214 -7.28 -9.55 -14.32
CA ALA A 214 -7.44 -10.91 -13.83
C ALA A 214 -7.24 -11.97 -14.92
N LEU A 215 -6.90 -13.18 -14.49
CA LEU A 215 -6.75 -14.37 -15.32
C LEU A 215 -7.68 -15.48 -14.85
N MET A 216 -8.28 -16.18 -15.79
CA MET A 216 -8.97 -17.45 -15.58
C MET A 216 -7.98 -18.57 -15.84
N VAL A 217 -7.74 -19.41 -14.84
CA VAL A 217 -6.69 -20.43 -14.84
C VAL A 217 -7.30 -21.82 -14.67
N LEU A 218 -6.94 -22.74 -15.56
CA LEU A 218 -7.33 -24.14 -15.51
C LEU A 218 -6.18 -24.96 -14.91
N LEU A 219 -6.49 -25.72 -13.87
CA LEU A 219 -5.56 -26.55 -13.13
C LEU A 219 -5.72 -28.03 -13.47
N ARG A 220 -4.61 -28.76 -13.34
CA ARG A 220 -4.57 -30.21 -13.39
C ARG A 220 -5.29 -30.77 -12.17
N GLN A 221 -6.12 -31.78 -12.41
CA GLN A 221 -6.76 -32.52 -11.32
C GLN A 221 -5.75 -33.50 -10.71
N PRO A 222 -5.76 -33.67 -9.37
CA PRO A 222 -5.04 -34.77 -8.75
C PRO A 222 -5.54 -36.08 -9.36
N ARG A 223 -4.63 -36.97 -9.75
CA ARG A 223 -5.03 -38.33 -10.15
C ARG A 223 -5.36 -39.07 -8.86
N THR A 224 -6.64 -39.37 -8.67
CA THR A 224 -7.12 -40.27 -7.62
C THR A 224 -6.73 -41.71 -7.95
#